data_AF-A0A1I4J321-F1
#
_entry.id   AF-A0A1I4J321-F1
#
_cell.length_a   1.000
_cell.length_b   1.000
_cell.length_c   1.000
_cell.angle_alpha   90.00
_cell.angle_beta   90.00
_cell.angle_gamma   90.00
#
_symmetry.space_group_name_H-M   'P 1'
#
loop_
_entity.id
_entity.type
_entity.pdbx_description
1 polymer ?
#
loop_
_entity_poly.entity_id
_entity_poly.type
_entity_poly.pdbx_seq_one_letter_code
_entity_poly.pdbx_strand_id
1 'polypeptide(L)'
;MYGDSQVAEQEIDLILESPETDFELYSIPKRPVSLADQAIGLHAARLVCDGGTLQIGIGSIGDAVTNALILRHQENPLFKKLIHRLNSPQFSDHYYDMPFEEGLYGMSEIFVGSFLKLAERGILKREVDGAILHSVFFVECREFYKKLRQMSAKERVRFQMKAVSFTNEIYDEEQHKRLARTKACFINNAMLATLRGSVISDALENGAVVSGVGGQYNFVAQAFALDNARSVITLNATRQSKGKIVSNITWSYGHETIPWHLRDIFITEYGVANLRGKSDSEAIAAMLAITDSRFQGDLLAQAKAAGKIKKCWTIPPEQRNNTPDRIREVLQPARDAGLLPKFPFGTDFTETEQYLMPALEILKQKSHSKKALANLFIKGLLSASLSLVEEVSLERMKLKNPTTLKEYGYQKLLLAALKEAHARPR
;
A
#
# COMPACT_ATOMS: atom_id res chain seq x y z
N MET A 1 16.21 -20.60 -3.32
CA MET A 1 15.39 -20.24 -4.49
C MET A 1 16.24 -20.42 -5.75
N TYR A 2 15.69 -20.27 -6.95
CA TYR A 2 16.46 -20.36 -8.21
C TYR A 2 17.10 -19.02 -8.60
N GLY A 3 17.92 -19.00 -9.64
CA GLY A 3 18.66 -17.82 -10.09
C GLY A 3 20.01 -17.70 -9.40
N ASP A 4 20.49 -16.48 -9.21
CA ASP A 4 21.82 -16.19 -8.64
C ASP A 4 21.92 -16.59 -7.16
N SER A 5 20.80 -16.93 -6.51
CA SER A 5 20.79 -17.46 -5.14
C SER A 5 21.18 -18.94 -5.03
N GLN A 6 21.44 -19.62 -6.15
CA GLN A 6 21.93 -21.00 -6.14
C GLN A 6 23.47 -20.97 -6.08
N VAL A 7 24.01 -21.47 -4.97
CA VAL A 7 25.46 -21.61 -4.76
C VAL A 7 25.84 -23.08 -4.81
N ALA A 8 27.06 -23.36 -5.27
CA ALA A 8 27.61 -24.70 -5.26
C ALA A 8 27.98 -25.11 -3.82
N GLU A 9 27.96 -26.42 -3.54
CA GLU A 9 28.32 -26.93 -2.21
C GLU A 9 29.74 -26.52 -1.79
N GLN A 10 30.65 -26.38 -2.75
CA GLN A 10 32.03 -25.95 -2.51
C GLN A 10 32.17 -24.49 -2.08
N GLU A 11 31.11 -23.68 -2.24
CA GLU A 11 31.09 -22.28 -1.76
C GLU A 11 30.70 -22.20 -0.26
N ILE A 12 30.33 -23.32 0.37
CA ILE A 12 29.86 -23.36 1.75
C ILE A 12 30.95 -23.94 2.65
N ASP A 13 31.52 -23.11 3.53
CA ASP A 13 32.56 -23.57 4.46
C ASP A 13 32.03 -24.50 5.56
N LEU A 14 30.83 -24.22 6.08
CA LEU A 14 30.20 -24.94 7.19
C LEU A 14 28.67 -24.98 7.03
N ILE A 15 28.08 -26.16 7.24
CA ILE A 15 26.63 -26.36 7.36
C ILE A 15 26.31 -26.79 8.78
N LEU A 16 25.45 -26.03 9.46
CA LEU A 16 24.92 -26.41 10.77
C LEU A 16 23.55 -27.05 10.55
N GLU A 17 23.46 -28.37 10.75
CA GLU A 17 22.22 -29.12 10.60
C GLU A 17 21.92 -29.86 11.90
N SER A 18 20.99 -29.31 12.69
CA SER A 18 20.47 -29.95 13.89
C SER A 18 19.05 -29.46 14.21
N PRO A 19 18.25 -30.21 14.99
CA PRO A 19 16.92 -29.76 15.42
C PRO A 19 16.95 -28.41 16.17
N GLU A 20 18.05 -28.08 16.85
CA GLU A 20 18.23 -26.80 17.55
C GLU A 20 18.43 -25.62 16.59
N THR A 21 18.80 -25.90 15.34
CA THR A 21 18.96 -24.90 14.27
C THR A 21 17.72 -24.78 13.38
N ASP A 22 16.70 -25.62 13.58
CA ASP A 22 15.43 -25.54 12.86
C ASP A 22 14.49 -24.54 13.57
N PHE A 23 14.49 -23.30 13.11
CA PHE A 23 13.61 -22.24 13.60
C PHE A 23 12.70 -21.71 12.50
N GLU A 24 11.52 -21.27 12.90
CA GLU A 24 10.55 -20.68 11.99
C GLU A 24 11.10 -19.38 11.39
N LEU A 25 10.92 -19.21 10.07
CA LEU A 25 11.25 -17.95 9.40
C LEU A 25 10.42 -16.80 9.98
N TYR A 26 11.06 -15.64 10.12
CA TYR A 26 10.38 -14.43 10.55
C TYR A 26 9.19 -14.11 9.64
N SER A 27 8.02 -13.93 10.25
CA SER A 27 6.77 -13.62 9.56
C SER A 27 6.37 -12.16 9.78
N ILE A 28 6.01 -11.46 8.70
CA ILE A 28 5.45 -10.10 8.78
C ILE A 28 3.92 -10.20 8.76
N PRO A 29 3.21 -9.83 9.85
CA PRO A 29 1.76 -9.82 9.86
C PRO A 29 1.19 -8.81 8.85
N LYS A 30 0.29 -9.27 7.98
CA LYS A 30 -0.36 -8.41 7.00
C LYS A 30 -1.35 -7.46 7.67
N ARG A 31 -1.26 -6.18 7.32
CA ARG A 31 -2.24 -5.17 7.77
C ARG A 31 -3.49 -5.20 6.88
N PRO A 32 -4.68 -4.90 7.44
CA PRO A 32 -5.89 -4.83 6.64
C PRO A 32 -5.80 -3.68 5.63
N VAL A 33 -6.22 -3.94 4.40
CA VAL A 33 -6.28 -2.95 3.33
C VAL A 33 -7.44 -1.99 3.60
N SER A 34 -7.12 -0.71 3.80
CA SER A 34 -8.12 0.33 4.04
C SER A 34 -8.94 0.63 2.76
N LEU A 35 -10.07 1.34 2.87
CA LEU A 35 -10.77 1.79 1.65
C LEU A 35 -9.97 2.84 0.88
N ALA A 36 -9.18 3.67 1.57
CA ALA A 36 -8.28 4.61 0.94
C ALA A 36 -7.20 3.88 0.12
N ASP A 37 -6.61 2.81 0.69
CA ASP A 37 -5.62 1.97 0.01
C ASP A 37 -6.24 1.25 -1.19
N GLN A 38 -7.48 0.76 -1.07
CA GLN A 38 -8.20 0.18 -2.21
C GLN A 38 -8.45 1.21 -3.33
N ALA A 39 -8.79 2.46 -2.99
CA ALA A 39 -8.93 3.54 -3.98
C ALA A 39 -7.60 3.82 -4.69
N ILE A 40 -6.49 3.89 -3.94
CA ILE A 40 -5.13 4.04 -4.49
C ILE A 40 -4.82 2.88 -5.44
N GLY A 41 -5.09 1.63 -5.01
CA GLY A 41 -4.87 0.43 -5.82
C GLY A 41 -5.65 0.45 -7.13
N LEU A 42 -6.92 0.85 -7.07
CA LEU A 42 -7.79 1.03 -8.25
C LEU A 42 -7.22 2.08 -9.22
N HIS A 43 -6.73 3.21 -8.71
CA HIS A 43 -6.09 4.23 -9.55
C HIS A 43 -4.78 3.75 -10.18
N ALA A 44 -3.91 3.13 -9.37
CA ALA A 44 -2.64 2.60 -9.84
C ALA A 44 -2.80 1.49 -10.88
N ALA A 45 -3.82 0.63 -10.76
CA ALA A 45 -4.09 -0.43 -11.72
C ALA A 45 -4.40 0.09 -13.13
N ARG A 46 -4.81 1.35 -13.28
CA ARG A 46 -5.01 1.99 -14.59
C ARG A 46 -3.71 2.40 -15.28
N LEU A 47 -2.59 2.45 -14.57
CA LEU A 47 -1.28 2.83 -15.11
C LEU A 47 -0.45 1.62 -15.57
N VAL A 48 -0.89 0.41 -15.21
CA VAL A 48 -0.18 -0.82 -15.55
C VAL A 48 -0.58 -1.28 -16.95
N CYS A 49 0.34 -1.21 -17.90
CA CYS A 49 0.09 -1.63 -19.28
C CYS A 49 0.19 -3.15 -19.44
N ASP A 50 -0.63 -3.73 -20.31
CA ASP A 50 -0.42 -5.11 -20.77
C ASP A 50 0.88 -5.23 -21.59
N GLY A 51 1.56 -6.37 -21.47
CA GLY A 51 2.94 -6.57 -21.96
C GLY A 51 4.00 -5.79 -21.18
N GLY A 52 3.62 -5.17 -20.06
CA GLY A 52 4.48 -4.31 -19.27
C GLY A 52 5.34 -5.03 -18.25
N THR A 53 6.14 -4.24 -17.53
CA THR A 53 6.91 -4.65 -16.35
C THR A 53 6.33 -4.04 -15.09
N LEU A 54 6.23 -4.83 -14.01
CA LEU A 54 5.67 -4.37 -12.75
C LEU A 54 6.69 -4.51 -11.61
N GLN A 55 6.84 -3.42 -10.85
CA GLN A 55 7.45 -3.40 -9.54
C GLN A 55 6.43 -2.91 -8.52
N ILE A 56 6.28 -3.65 -7.42
CA ILE A 56 5.45 -3.30 -6.27
C ILE A 56 6.16 -3.70 -4.98
N GLY A 57 6.00 -2.88 -3.94
CA GLY A 57 6.52 -3.17 -2.60
C GLY A 57 5.61 -4.03 -1.73
N ILE A 58 6.00 -4.20 -0.47
CA ILE A 58 5.20 -4.85 0.58
C ILE A 58 4.06 -3.95 1.09
N GLY A 59 3.14 -4.57 1.84
CA GLY A 59 2.13 -3.86 2.61
C GLY A 59 0.80 -3.67 1.90
N SER A 60 -0.10 -2.91 2.54
CA SER A 60 -1.49 -2.82 2.12
C SER A 60 -1.69 -2.18 0.73
N ILE A 61 -0.79 -1.29 0.31
CA ILE A 61 -0.84 -0.71 -1.04
C ILE A 61 -0.50 -1.74 -2.11
N GLY A 62 0.56 -2.55 -1.93
CA GLY A 62 0.89 -3.62 -2.87
C GLY A 62 -0.25 -4.63 -2.99
N ASP A 63 -0.88 -4.96 -1.86
CA ASP A 63 -2.06 -5.83 -1.83
C ASP A 63 -3.28 -5.18 -2.53
N ALA A 64 -3.50 -3.87 -2.35
CA ALA A 64 -4.58 -3.15 -3.01
C ALA A 64 -4.40 -3.07 -4.53
N VAL A 65 -3.19 -2.74 -5.01
CA VAL A 65 -2.84 -2.70 -6.43
C VAL A 65 -3.10 -4.07 -7.06
N THR A 66 -2.62 -5.13 -6.42
CA THR A 66 -2.79 -6.50 -6.90
C THR A 66 -4.25 -6.91 -6.94
N ASN A 67 -5.04 -6.58 -5.92
CA ASN A 67 -6.48 -6.84 -5.92
C ASN A 67 -7.19 -6.11 -7.07
N ALA A 68 -6.82 -4.85 -7.32
CA ALA A 68 -7.37 -4.06 -8.41
C ALA A 68 -6.98 -4.60 -9.80
N LEU A 69 -5.73 -5.09 -9.97
CA LEU A 69 -5.29 -5.74 -11.22
C LEU A 69 -6.07 -7.04 -11.48
N ILE A 70 -6.31 -7.85 -10.44
CA ILE A 70 -7.14 -9.06 -10.53
C ILE A 70 -8.57 -8.70 -10.91
N LEU A 71 -9.16 -7.69 -10.25
CA LEU A 71 -10.52 -7.23 -10.58
C LEU A 71 -10.60 -6.71 -12.02
N ARG A 72 -9.61 -5.94 -12.46
CA ARG A 72 -9.51 -5.47 -13.85
C ARG A 72 -9.42 -6.63 -14.84
N HIS A 73 -8.72 -7.71 -14.50
CA HIS A 73 -8.53 -8.85 -15.38
C HIS A 73 -9.74 -9.77 -15.45
N GLN A 74 -10.32 -10.11 -14.29
CA GLN A 74 -11.35 -11.15 -14.19
C GLN A 74 -12.78 -10.59 -14.19
N GLU A 75 -12.98 -9.38 -13.65
CA GLU A 75 -14.27 -8.75 -13.42
C GLU A 75 -14.28 -7.33 -14.02
N ASN A 76 -13.80 -7.23 -15.25
CA ASN A 76 -13.49 -5.96 -15.91
C ASN A 76 -14.65 -4.93 -15.89
N PRO A 77 -15.93 -5.31 -16.14
CA PRO A 77 -17.04 -4.37 -16.05
C PRO A 77 -17.22 -3.78 -14.64
N LEU A 78 -16.99 -4.59 -13.59
CA LEU A 78 -17.07 -4.12 -12.20
C LEU A 78 -15.90 -3.18 -11.87
N PHE A 79 -14.70 -3.50 -12.34
CA PHE A 79 -13.54 -2.60 -12.23
C PHE A 79 -13.84 -1.23 -12.86
N LYS A 80 -14.30 -1.20 -14.12
CA LYS A 80 -14.65 0.04 -14.84
C LYS A 80 -15.73 0.84 -14.11
N LYS A 81 -16.75 0.16 -13.56
CA LYS A 81 -17.81 0.79 -12.76
C LYS A 81 -17.27 1.45 -11.49
N LEU A 82 -16.33 0.82 -10.78
CA LEU A 82 -15.71 1.40 -9.58
C LEU A 82 -14.84 2.61 -9.93
N ILE A 83 -14.03 2.51 -10.99
CA ILE A 83 -13.23 3.64 -11.48
C ILE A 83 -14.11 4.83 -11.85
N HIS A 84 -15.22 4.58 -12.55
CA HIS A 84 -16.16 5.64 -12.90
C HIS A 84 -16.75 6.32 -11.66
N ARG A 85 -17.16 5.55 -10.64
CA ARG A 85 -17.70 6.11 -9.38
C ARG A 85 -16.68 6.89 -8.56
N LEU A 86 -15.41 6.47 -8.60
CA LEU A 86 -14.33 7.22 -7.98
C LEU A 86 -14.07 8.57 -8.67
N ASN A 87 -14.71 8.84 -9.82
CA ASN A 87 -14.72 10.13 -10.53
C ASN A 87 -13.37 10.85 -10.49
N SER A 88 -12.30 10.10 -10.74
CA SER A 88 -10.94 10.65 -10.66
C SER A 88 -10.76 11.69 -11.76
N PRO A 89 -10.07 12.81 -11.48
CA PRO A 89 -9.71 13.78 -12.50
C PRO A 89 -9.14 13.06 -13.73
N GLN A 90 -9.72 13.35 -14.90
CA GLN A 90 -9.36 12.69 -16.14
C GLN A 90 -7.93 13.06 -16.52
N PHE A 91 -7.04 12.12 -16.28
CA PHE A 91 -5.77 12.03 -16.98
C PHE A 91 -5.98 11.03 -18.12
N SER A 92 -6.27 11.47 -19.35
CA SER A 92 -6.66 10.54 -20.43
C SER A 92 -5.49 9.75 -21.00
N ASP A 93 -4.29 10.30 -20.94
CA ASP A 93 -3.15 9.75 -21.65
C ASP A 93 -2.56 8.61 -20.81
N HIS A 94 -2.52 7.39 -21.37
CA HIS A 94 -1.93 6.19 -20.75
C HIS A 94 -2.73 5.54 -19.61
N TYR A 95 -4.05 5.69 -19.58
CA TYR A 95 -4.89 4.79 -18.79
C TYR A 95 -5.27 3.52 -19.56
N TYR A 96 -5.02 2.38 -18.91
CA TYR A 96 -5.36 1.05 -19.37
C TYR A 96 -6.48 0.49 -18.52
N ASP A 97 -7.53 0.02 -19.19
CA ASP A 97 -8.72 -0.50 -18.53
C ASP A 97 -9.16 -1.87 -19.07
N MET A 98 -8.37 -2.48 -19.96
CA MET A 98 -8.63 -3.79 -20.54
C MET A 98 -7.93 -4.91 -19.76
N PRO A 99 -8.44 -6.15 -19.78
CA PRO A 99 -7.73 -7.31 -19.23
C PRO A 99 -6.32 -7.52 -19.84
N PHE A 100 -5.49 -8.33 -19.17
CA PHE A 100 -4.15 -8.69 -19.62
C PHE A 100 -4.17 -9.88 -20.60
N GLU A 101 -3.77 -9.65 -21.84
CA GLU A 101 -3.64 -10.70 -22.87
C GLU A 101 -2.22 -11.23 -22.91
N GLU A 102 -1.23 -10.36 -23.09
CA GLU A 102 0.19 -10.70 -23.08
C GLU A 102 0.67 -11.04 -21.66
N GLY A 103 0.16 -10.30 -20.67
CA GLY A 103 0.55 -10.43 -19.27
C GLY A 103 1.70 -9.51 -18.88
N LEU A 104 2.06 -9.60 -17.60
CA LEU A 104 3.11 -8.82 -16.97
C LEU A 104 4.35 -9.66 -16.75
N TYR A 105 5.50 -8.97 -16.79
CA TYR A 105 6.76 -9.46 -16.28
C TYR A 105 7.06 -8.75 -14.95
N GLY A 106 7.45 -9.52 -13.92
CA GLY A 106 7.79 -9.01 -12.61
C GLY A 106 9.27 -8.65 -12.53
N MET A 107 9.55 -7.40 -12.17
CA MET A 107 10.89 -6.95 -11.80
C MET A 107 10.77 -6.12 -10.54
N SER A 108 11.17 -6.68 -9.40
CA SER A 108 10.98 -6.04 -8.10
C SER A 108 12.20 -6.25 -7.21
N GLU A 109 12.45 -5.34 -6.28
CA GLU A 109 13.47 -5.60 -5.26
C GLU A 109 13.02 -6.76 -4.35
N ILE A 110 11.77 -6.71 -3.90
CA ILE A 110 11.18 -7.70 -2.99
C ILE A 110 10.13 -8.59 -3.68
N PHE A 111 10.24 -9.90 -3.47
CA PHE A 111 9.28 -10.89 -3.92
C PHE A 111 8.20 -11.06 -2.86
N VAL A 112 7.06 -10.42 -3.13
CA VAL A 112 5.89 -10.43 -2.26
C VAL A 112 4.83 -11.42 -2.75
N GLY A 113 3.95 -11.86 -1.85
CA GLY A 113 2.87 -12.79 -2.18
C GLY A 113 1.92 -12.28 -3.29
N SER A 114 1.86 -10.96 -3.49
CA SER A 114 1.15 -10.35 -4.61
C SER A 114 1.58 -10.90 -5.97
N PHE A 115 2.87 -11.13 -6.22
CA PHE A 115 3.33 -11.70 -7.50
C PHE A 115 2.88 -13.16 -7.69
N LEU A 116 2.86 -13.96 -6.63
CA LEU A 116 2.29 -15.31 -6.68
C LEU A 116 0.81 -15.27 -7.05
N LYS A 117 0.08 -14.31 -6.49
CA LYS A 117 -1.34 -14.12 -6.78
C LYS A 117 -1.59 -13.67 -8.20
N LEU A 118 -0.77 -12.78 -8.75
CA LEU A 118 -0.87 -12.41 -10.17
C LEU A 118 -0.56 -13.60 -11.09
N ALA A 119 0.42 -14.45 -10.74
CA ALA A 119 0.73 -15.66 -11.50
C ALA A 119 -0.42 -16.68 -11.44
N GLU A 120 -0.96 -16.96 -10.24
CA GLU A 120 -2.14 -17.82 -10.02
C GLU A 120 -3.36 -17.37 -10.83
N ARG A 121 -3.48 -16.07 -11.13
CA ARG A 121 -4.59 -15.48 -11.88
C ARG A 121 -4.30 -15.27 -13.36
N GLY A 122 -3.15 -15.73 -13.87
CA GLY A 122 -2.80 -15.62 -15.30
C GLY A 122 -2.42 -14.21 -15.76
N ILE A 123 -2.09 -13.31 -14.83
CA ILE A 123 -1.65 -11.94 -15.10
C ILE A 123 -0.13 -11.88 -15.21
N LEU A 124 0.59 -12.47 -14.26
CA LEU A 124 2.05 -12.55 -14.30
C LEU A 124 2.46 -13.78 -15.11
N LYS A 125 2.69 -13.59 -16.41
CA LYS A 125 2.96 -14.69 -17.36
C LYS A 125 3.90 -14.35 -18.50
N ARG A 126 4.30 -13.08 -18.64
CA ARG A 126 5.29 -12.69 -19.66
C ARG A 126 6.66 -13.12 -19.19
N GLU A 127 7.33 -13.95 -19.99
CA GLU A 127 8.62 -14.55 -19.65
C GLU A 127 9.78 -13.70 -20.16
N VAL A 128 10.80 -13.58 -19.33
CA VAL A 128 12.10 -12.97 -19.62
C VAL A 128 13.16 -13.91 -19.04
N ASP A 129 14.06 -14.41 -19.88
CA ASP A 129 15.12 -15.36 -19.49
C ASP A 129 14.60 -16.60 -18.75
N GLY A 130 13.44 -17.11 -19.16
CA GLY A 130 12.78 -18.27 -18.55
C GLY A 130 12.12 -17.99 -17.19
N ALA A 131 12.05 -16.72 -16.76
CA ALA A 131 11.39 -16.29 -15.53
C ALA A 131 10.22 -15.35 -15.81
N ILE A 132 9.19 -15.43 -14.97
CA ILE A 132 8.10 -14.43 -14.93
C ILE A 132 8.33 -13.37 -13.85
N LEU A 133 9.27 -13.63 -12.93
CA LEU A 133 9.68 -12.70 -11.88
C LEU A 133 11.19 -12.83 -11.64
N HIS A 134 11.86 -11.68 -11.68
CA HIS A 134 13.19 -11.50 -11.10
C HIS A 134 13.10 -10.61 -9.85
N SER A 135 13.72 -11.04 -8.75
CA SER A 135 13.72 -10.29 -7.48
C SER A 135 14.99 -10.46 -6.67
N VAL A 136 15.24 -9.66 -5.64
CA VAL A 136 16.46 -9.78 -4.80
C VAL A 136 16.23 -10.69 -3.60
N PHE A 137 15.17 -10.44 -2.84
CA PHE A 137 14.87 -11.16 -1.61
C PHE A 137 13.36 -11.24 -1.37
N PHE A 138 12.94 -11.98 -0.36
CA PHE A 138 11.54 -12.03 0.09
C PHE A 138 11.45 -12.08 1.60
N VAL A 139 10.48 -11.33 2.15
CA VAL A 139 10.03 -11.45 3.54
C VAL A 139 8.52 -11.23 3.55
N GLU A 140 7.78 -12.18 4.11
CA GLU A 140 6.32 -12.21 4.04
C GLU A 140 5.74 -13.02 5.22
N CYS A 141 4.45 -13.31 5.18
CA CYS A 141 3.71 -14.08 6.15
C CYS A 141 3.89 -15.59 5.96
N ARG A 142 3.46 -16.38 6.94
CA ARG A 142 3.67 -17.84 6.95
C ARG A 142 3.09 -18.55 5.73
N GLU A 143 1.89 -18.11 5.31
CA GLU A 143 1.20 -18.69 4.16
C GLU A 143 1.99 -18.52 2.86
N PHE A 144 2.75 -17.44 2.70
CA PHE A 144 3.64 -17.25 1.56
C PHE A 144 4.79 -18.28 1.55
N TYR A 145 5.48 -18.46 2.68
CA TYR A 145 6.56 -19.43 2.79
C TYR A 145 6.07 -20.86 2.55
N LYS A 146 4.91 -21.21 3.12
CA LYS A 146 4.26 -22.50 2.90
C LYS A 146 3.99 -22.76 1.42
N LYS A 147 3.46 -21.76 0.70
CA LYS A 147 3.25 -21.86 -0.75
C LYS A 147 4.54 -22.09 -1.52
N LEU A 148 5.59 -21.33 -1.23
CA LEU A 148 6.89 -21.51 -1.90
C LEU A 148 7.44 -22.93 -1.70
N ARG A 149 7.34 -23.48 -0.47
CA ARG A 149 7.78 -24.86 -0.17
C ARG A 149 6.96 -25.91 -0.91
N GLN A 150 5.66 -25.67 -1.08
CA GLN A 150 4.74 -26.60 -1.75
C GLN A 150 4.80 -26.54 -3.28
N MET A 151 5.35 -25.48 -3.88
CA MET A 151 5.53 -25.39 -5.34
C MET A 151 6.46 -26.48 -5.86
N SER A 152 6.12 -27.04 -7.02
CA SER A 152 7.02 -27.92 -7.77
C SER A 152 8.28 -27.18 -8.22
N ALA A 153 9.34 -27.93 -8.51
CA ALA A 153 10.57 -27.36 -9.07
C ALA A 153 10.30 -26.57 -10.38
N LYS A 154 9.42 -27.08 -11.23
CA LYS A 154 9.02 -26.45 -12.51
C LYS A 154 8.28 -25.12 -12.32
N GLU A 155 7.49 -24.97 -11.26
CA GLU A 155 6.85 -23.69 -10.96
C GLU A 155 7.85 -22.72 -10.34
N ARG A 156 8.64 -23.21 -9.38
CA ARG A 156 9.54 -22.39 -8.58
C ARG A 156 10.69 -21.81 -9.41
N VAL A 157 11.16 -22.48 -10.46
CA VAL A 157 12.23 -21.98 -11.36
C VAL A 157 11.83 -20.72 -12.13
N ARG A 158 10.51 -20.45 -12.27
CA ARG A 158 9.99 -19.25 -12.94
C ARG A 158 10.10 -17.98 -12.07
N PHE A 159 10.45 -18.13 -10.79
CA PHE A 159 10.68 -17.05 -9.84
C PHE A 159 12.16 -17.06 -9.44
N GLN A 160 12.95 -16.20 -10.08
CA GLN A 160 14.40 -16.21 -9.93
C GLN A 160 14.87 -15.07 -9.02
N MET A 161 15.74 -15.40 -8.07
CA MET A 161 16.44 -14.41 -7.26
C MET A 161 17.68 -13.92 -8.03
N LYS A 162 17.94 -12.62 -7.98
CA LYS A 162 19.02 -11.94 -8.69
C LYS A 162 19.74 -10.98 -7.74
N ALA A 163 20.99 -10.65 -8.07
CA ALA A 163 21.72 -9.62 -7.34
C ALA A 163 20.96 -8.28 -7.35
N VAL A 164 21.14 -7.46 -6.30
CA VAL A 164 20.50 -6.13 -6.22
C VAL A 164 20.90 -5.20 -7.37
N SER A 165 22.14 -5.31 -7.86
CA SER A 165 22.61 -4.58 -9.05
C SER A 165 21.84 -4.95 -10.32
N PHE A 166 21.32 -6.18 -10.41
CA PHE A 166 20.46 -6.57 -11.51
C PHE A 166 19.13 -5.82 -11.44
N THR A 167 18.42 -5.86 -10.31
CA THR A 167 17.05 -5.33 -10.19
C THR A 167 16.99 -3.81 -10.08
N ASN A 168 17.92 -3.22 -9.32
CA ASN A 168 17.87 -1.81 -8.94
C ASN A 168 18.64 -0.91 -9.92
N GLU A 169 19.31 -1.47 -10.92
CA GLU A 169 20.03 -0.69 -11.91
C GLU A 169 19.76 -1.19 -13.34
N ILE A 170 20.01 -0.31 -14.30
CA ILE A 170 19.92 -0.62 -15.74
C ILE A 170 21.25 -0.58 -16.45
N TYR A 171 22.35 -0.12 -15.83
CA TYR A 171 23.59 0.18 -16.55
C TYR A 171 24.36 -1.07 -16.99
N ASP A 172 24.43 -2.09 -16.13
CA ASP A 172 24.96 -3.39 -16.54
C ASP A 172 23.95 -4.09 -17.44
N GLU A 173 24.41 -4.60 -18.59
CA GLU A 173 23.55 -5.26 -19.60
C GLU A 173 22.37 -4.38 -20.05
N GLU A 174 22.62 -3.08 -20.21
CA GLU A 174 21.57 -2.08 -20.41
C GLU A 174 20.62 -2.38 -21.56
N GLN A 175 21.15 -2.79 -22.72
CA GLN A 175 20.32 -3.13 -23.88
C GLN A 175 19.36 -4.28 -23.56
N HIS A 176 19.85 -5.33 -22.90
CA HIS A 176 19.03 -6.47 -22.48
C HIS A 176 17.96 -6.05 -21.48
N LYS A 177 18.34 -5.30 -20.43
CA LYS A 177 17.41 -4.81 -19.41
C LYS A 177 16.35 -3.87 -19.99
N ARG A 178 16.69 -3.05 -20.99
CA ARG A 178 15.73 -2.18 -21.71
C ARG A 178 14.69 -2.98 -22.48
N LEU A 179 15.11 -4.02 -23.19
CA LEU A 179 14.21 -4.93 -23.91
C LEU A 179 13.34 -5.75 -22.95
N ALA A 180 13.89 -6.13 -21.79
CA ALA A 180 13.16 -6.83 -20.75
C ALA A 180 12.14 -5.94 -20.03
N ARG A 181 12.46 -4.67 -19.76
CA ARG A 181 11.69 -3.74 -18.91
C ARG A 181 10.80 -2.78 -19.70
N THR A 182 10.03 -3.31 -20.63
CA THR A 182 9.11 -2.53 -21.47
C THR A 182 7.93 -1.99 -20.67
N LYS A 183 7.53 -0.73 -20.97
CA LYS A 183 6.33 -0.09 -20.38
C LYS A 183 6.27 -0.24 -18.86
N ALA A 184 7.42 -0.10 -18.20
CA ALA A 184 7.56 -0.44 -16.79
C ALA A 184 6.74 0.51 -15.90
N CYS A 185 6.07 -0.05 -14.90
CA CYS A 185 5.34 0.69 -13.89
C CYS A 185 5.95 0.38 -12.52
N PHE A 186 6.66 1.36 -11.97
CA PHE A 186 7.34 1.23 -10.69
C PHE A 186 6.54 1.91 -9.60
N ILE A 187 5.88 1.13 -8.74
CA ILE A 187 4.94 1.64 -7.73
C ILE A 187 5.60 1.59 -6.35
N ASN A 188 5.84 2.78 -5.80
CA ASN A 188 6.46 2.98 -4.49
C ASN A 188 5.55 3.79 -3.58
N ASN A 189 5.54 3.46 -2.29
CA ASN A 189 4.79 4.21 -1.30
C ASN A 189 5.67 5.25 -0.60
N ALA A 190 5.12 6.43 -0.35
CA ALA A 190 5.79 7.53 0.36
C ALA A 190 5.11 7.82 1.71
N MET A 191 5.87 8.45 2.61
CA MET A 191 5.31 8.98 3.85
C MET A 191 4.60 10.31 3.60
N LEU A 192 5.24 11.22 2.86
CA LEU A 192 4.76 12.55 2.53
C LEU A 192 5.18 12.94 1.11
N ALA A 193 4.50 13.93 0.55
CA ALA A 193 4.91 14.62 -0.66
C ALA A 193 4.69 16.13 -0.53
N THR A 194 5.48 16.93 -1.22
CA THR A 194 5.24 18.38 -1.30
C THR A 194 4.32 18.72 -2.48
N LEU A 195 3.67 19.88 -2.46
CA LEU A 195 2.89 20.39 -3.60
C LEU A 195 3.75 20.58 -4.86
N ARG A 196 5.07 20.69 -4.71
CA ARG A 196 6.02 20.78 -5.83
C ARG A 196 6.35 19.41 -6.42
N GLY A 197 6.03 18.32 -5.73
CA GLY A 197 6.33 16.95 -6.14
C GLY A 197 7.64 16.38 -5.58
N SER A 198 8.18 16.94 -4.49
CA SER A 198 9.24 16.24 -3.74
C SER A 198 8.63 15.11 -2.91
N VAL A 199 9.36 14.00 -2.74
CA VAL A 199 8.92 12.81 -1.99
C VAL A 199 9.73 12.67 -0.71
N ILE A 200 9.06 12.25 0.37
CA ILE A 200 9.67 11.96 1.67
C ILE A 200 9.24 10.56 2.09
N SER A 201 10.21 9.68 2.34
CA SER A 201 9.98 8.26 2.61
C SER A 201 10.82 7.70 3.75
N ASP A 202 11.91 8.36 4.16
CA ASP A 202 12.92 7.78 5.05
C ASP A 202 13.18 8.54 6.35
N ALA A 203 12.92 9.85 6.42
CA ALA A 203 13.19 10.65 7.62
C ALA A 203 12.11 11.69 7.95
N LEU A 204 12.08 12.08 9.23
CA LEU A 204 11.27 13.18 9.74
C LEU A 204 12.01 14.53 9.62
N GLU A 205 11.27 15.64 9.71
CA GLU A 205 11.78 17.01 9.60
C GLU A 205 12.84 17.38 10.65
N ASN A 206 12.86 16.68 11.78
CA ASN A 206 13.90 16.84 12.82
C ASN A 206 15.15 15.98 12.56
N GLY A 207 15.28 15.37 11.37
CA GLY A 207 16.38 14.50 10.99
C GLY A 207 16.29 13.07 11.54
N ALA A 208 15.23 12.72 12.26
CA ALA A 208 15.06 11.37 12.77
C ALA A 208 14.76 10.39 11.62
N VAL A 209 15.63 9.41 11.42
CA VAL A 209 15.45 8.35 10.42
C VAL A 209 14.34 7.40 10.87
N VAL A 210 13.38 7.16 9.98
CA VAL A 210 12.25 6.25 10.16
C VAL A 210 12.53 4.91 9.50
N SER A 211 13.12 4.94 8.30
CA SER A 211 13.52 3.76 7.52
C SER A 211 14.69 4.10 6.61
N GLY A 212 15.32 3.10 5.99
CA GLY A 212 16.22 3.35 4.87
C GLY A 212 15.47 3.81 3.62
N VAL A 213 16.17 4.46 2.69
CA VAL A 213 15.63 4.84 1.36
C VAL A 213 15.30 3.61 0.51
N GLY A 214 16.08 2.53 0.66
CA GLY A 214 15.97 1.33 -0.17
C GLY A 214 16.16 1.62 -1.67
N GLY A 215 15.58 0.80 -2.53
CA GLY A 215 15.60 1.01 -3.99
C GLY A 215 14.62 2.05 -4.53
N GLN A 216 13.95 2.86 -3.70
CA GLN A 216 12.95 3.82 -4.20
C GLN A 216 13.56 4.78 -5.24
N TYR A 217 14.72 5.37 -4.94
CA TYR A 217 15.43 6.23 -5.88
C TYR A 217 15.82 5.49 -7.16
N ASN A 218 16.30 4.25 -7.03
CA ASN A 218 16.71 3.41 -8.14
C ASN A 218 15.58 3.22 -9.15
N PHE A 219 14.39 2.83 -8.70
CA PHE A 219 13.24 2.63 -9.61
C PHE A 219 12.71 3.94 -10.19
N VAL A 220 12.79 5.06 -9.45
CA VAL A 220 12.50 6.40 -9.99
C VAL A 220 13.46 6.72 -11.14
N ALA A 221 14.77 6.58 -10.92
CA ALA A 221 15.77 6.85 -11.95
C ALA A 221 15.58 5.98 -13.19
N GLN A 222 15.30 4.68 -13.00
CA GLN A 222 14.99 3.77 -14.10
C GLN A 222 13.76 4.19 -14.90
N ALA A 223 12.70 4.70 -14.25
CA ALA A 223 11.50 5.17 -14.95
C ALA A 223 11.75 6.35 -15.90
N PHE A 224 12.77 7.17 -15.61
CA PHE A 224 13.19 8.27 -16.47
C PHE A 224 14.10 7.81 -17.61
N ALA A 225 14.87 6.74 -17.39
CA ALA A 225 15.79 6.21 -18.37
C ALA A 225 15.12 5.24 -19.37
N LEU A 226 14.09 4.49 -18.94
CA LEU A 226 13.38 3.50 -19.77
C LEU A 226 12.26 4.12 -20.60
N ASP A 227 12.08 3.63 -21.82
CA ASP A 227 11.03 4.09 -22.71
C ASP A 227 9.64 3.68 -22.21
N ASN A 228 8.72 4.64 -22.21
CA ASN A 228 7.34 4.46 -21.75
C ASN A 228 7.21 3.93 -20.32
N ALA A 229 8.25 4.07 -19.49
CA ALA A 229 8.20 3.70 -18.08
C ALA A 229 7.65 4.86 -17.22
N ARG A 230 6.98 4.50 -16.12
CA ARG A 230 6.42 5.45 -15.15
C ARG A 230 6.89 5.15 -13.74
N SER A 231 7.27 6.21 -13.04
CA SER A 231 7.48 6.22 -11.59
C SER A 231 6.18 6.65 -10.93
N VAL A 232 5.61 5.78 -10.12
CA VAL A 232 4.34 5.99 -9.42
C VAL A 232 4.59 6.05 -7.92
N ILE A 233 4.27 7.21 -7.33
CA ILE A 233 4.36 7.43 -5.89
C ILE A 233 2.95 7.42 -5.30
N THR A 234 2.70 6.49 -4.41
CA THR A 234 1.44 6.40 -3.66
C THR A 234 1.59 6.97 -2.26
N LEU A 235 0.53 7.59 -1.75
CA LEU A 235 0.42 7.99 -0.35
C LEU A 235 -1.05 8.19 0.01
N ASN A 236 -1.47 7.87 1.24
CA ASN A 236 -2.76 8.36 1.73
C ASN A 236 -2.70 9.89 1.83
N ALA A 237 -3.77 10.61 1.52
CA ALA A 237 -3.79 12.06 1.55
C ALA A 237 -3.65 12.65 2.97
N THR A 238 -4.01 11.87 4.00
CA THR A 238 -3.94 12.27 5.41
C THR A 238 -3.45 11.14 6.31
N ARG A 239 -2.95 11.51 7.50
CA ARG A 239 -2.62 10.57 8.58
C ARG A 239 -3.06 11.13 9.93
N GLN A 240 -3.15 10.26 10.93
CA GLN A 240 -3.23 10.69 12.33
C GLN A 240 -1.83 10.94 12.89
N SER A 241 -1.63 12.09 13.52
CA SER A 241 -0.42 12.42 14.26
C SER A 241 -0.78 13.15 15.54
N LYS A 242 -0.31 12.64 16.69
CA LYS A 242 -0.60 13.19 18.03
C LYS A 242 -2.10 13.46 18.26
N GLY A 243 -2.96 12.53 17.83
CA GLY A 243 -4.42 12.60 17.98
C GLY A 243 -5.12 13.61 17.06
N LYS A 244 -4.41 14.23 16.11
CA LYS A 244 -4.97 15.14 15.11
C LYS A 244 -4.80 14.56 13.71
N ILE A 245 -5.75 14.87 12.83
CA ILE A 245 -5.62 14.57 11.41
C ILE A 245 -4.73 15.65 10.78
N VAL A 246 -3.75 15.22 10.02
CA VAL A 246 -2.80 16.09 9.31
C VAL A 246 -2.67 15.62 7.86
N SER A 247 -2.37 16.55 6.94
CA SER A 247 -2.12 16.19 5.54
C SER A 247 -0.77 15.48 5.38
N ASN A 248 -0.71 14.55 4.42
CA ASN A 248 0.54 14.00 3.91
C ASN A 248 1.04 14.76 2.67
N ILE A 249 0.22 15.63 2.09
CA ILE A 249 0.65 16.59 1.08
C ILE A 249 0.96 17.91 1.79
N THR A 250 2.19 18.38 1.72
CA THR A 250 2.65 19.60 2.40
C THR A 250 3.09 20.66 1.40
N TRP A 251 3.22 21.91 1.85
CA TRP A 251 3.83 22.95 1.02
C TRP A 251 5.35 22.73 0.89
N SER A 252 6.00 22.50 2.03
CA SER A 252 7.44 22.23 2.16
C SER A 252 7.69 21.20 3.26
N TYR A 253 8.89 20.62 3.27
CA TYR A 253 9.36 19.73 4.32
C TYR A 253 10.89 19.83 4.44
N GLY A 254 11.43 19.76 5.65
CA GLY A 254 12.88 19.86 5.89
C GLY A 254 13.73 18.64 5.48
N HIS A 255 13.18 17.69 4.72
CA HIS A 255 13.87 16.49 4.22
C HIS A 255 13.30 16.10 2.85
N GLU A 256 14.13 15.52 1.98
CA GLU A 256 13.71 15.00 0.68
C GLU A 256 14.42 13.68 0.36
N THR A 257 13.64 12.65 0.01
CA THR A 257 14.15 11.38 -0.51
C THR A 257 14.29 11.44 -2.03
N ILE A 258 13.23 11.91 -2.72
CA ILE A 258 13.21 12.10 -4.16
C ILE A 258 12.96 13.60 -4.43
N PRO A 259 13.93 14.30 -5.04
CA PRO A 259 13.76 15.72 -5.34
C PRO A 259 12.74 15.93 -6.45
N TRP A 260 12.01 17.05 -6.38
CA TRP A 260 10.89 17.36 -7.28
C TRP A 260 11.21 17.38 -8.78
N HIS A 261 12.48 17.47 -9.20
CA HIS A 261 12.83 17.38 -10.62
C HIS A 261 12.64 15.96 -11.20
N LEU A 262 12.58 14.94 -10.34
CA LEU A 262 12.24 13.56 -10.68
C LEU A 262 10.75 13.24 -10.46
N ARG A 263 9.89 14.27 -10.37
CA ARG A 263 8.44 14.08 -10.20
C ARG A 263 7.82 13.44 -11.44
N ASP A 264 6.99 12.43 -11.22
CA ASP A 264 6.25 11.73 -12.28
C ASP A 264 4.76 11.60 -11.92
N ILE A 265 4.33 10.45 -11.41
CA ILE A 265 2.93 10.22 -10.99
C ILE A 265 2.82 10.20 -9.47
N PHE A 266 1.80 10.87 -8.94
CA PHE A 266 1.40 10.80 -7.54
C PHE A 266 -0.04 10.32 -7.41
N ILE A 267 -0.32 9.42 -6.46
CA ILE A 267 -1.65 8.84 -6.26
C ILE A 267 -2.03 8.92 -4.78
N THR A 268 -3.18 9.53 -4.51
CA THR A 268 -3.90 9.38 -3.25
C THR A 268 -5.20 8.64 -3.47
N GLU A 269 -5.97 8.40 -2.41
CA GLU A 269 -7.31 7.84 -2.50
C GLU A 269 -8.29 8.68 -3.34
N TYR A 270 -7.94 9.94 -3.62
CA TYR A 270 -8.80 10.87 -4.36
C TYR A 270 -8.54 10.92 -5.86
N GLY A 271 -7.39 10.41 -6.32
CA GLY A 271 -7.07 10.39 -7.74
C GLY A 271 -5.57 10.34 -8.03
N VAL A 272 -5.25 10.73 -9.27
CA VAL A 272 -3.90 10.68 -9.84
C VAL A 272 -3.48 12.08 -10.26
N ALA A 273 -2.28 12.51 -9.87
CA ALA A 273 -1.63 13.72 -10.35
C ALA A 273 -0.44 13.35 -11.22
N ASN A 274 -0.49 13.73 -12.51
CA ASN A 274 0.66 13.62 -13.41
C ASN A 274 1.45 14.93 -13.43
N LEU A 275 2.71 14.87 -12.99
CA LEU A 275 3.60 16.00 -12.83
C LEU A 275 4.78 16.00 -13.81
N ARG A 276 4.99 14.91 -14.55
CA ARG A 276 6.13 14.79 -15.49
C ARG A 276 6.02 15.86 -16.57
N GLY A 277 7.08 16.65 -16.73
CA GLY A 277 7.14 17.73 -17.72
C GLY A 277 6.25 18.94 -17.43
N LYS A 278 5.55 18.98 -16.29
CA LYS A 278 4.68 20.11 -15.91
C LYS A 278 5.48 21.25 -15.31
N SER A 279 5.01 22.48 -15.48
CA SER A 279 5.50 23.65 -14.74
C SER A 279 5.15 23.55 -13.25
N ASP A 280 5.80 24.35 -12.40
CA ASP A 280 5.49 24.40 -10.96
C ASP A 280 4.00 24.70 -10.71
N SER A 281 3.41 25.64 -11.44
CA SER A 281 2.00 26.02 -11.25
C SER A 281 1.05 24.89 -11.63
N GLU A 282 1.34 24.15 -12.70
CA GLU A 282 0.53 23.00 -13.13
C GLU A 282 0.69 21.82 -12.16
N ALA A 283 1.92 21.57 -11.70
CA ALA A 283 2.19 20.51 -10.75
C ALA A 283 1.48 20.75 -9.40
N ILE A 284 1.53 21.99 -8.90
CA ILE A 284 0.80 22.40 -7.69
C ILE A 284 -0.70 22.23 -7.88
N ALA A 285 -1.25 22.64 -9.03
CA ALA A 285 -2.68 22.46 -9.33
C ALA A 285 -3.08 20.98 -9.32
N ALA A 286 -2.26 20.12 -9.93
CA ALA A 286 -2.50 18.67 -9.97
C ALA A 286 -2.37 18.01 -8.58
N MET A 287 -1.38 18.41 -7.78
CA MET A 287 -1.26 17.93 -6.40
C MET A 287 -2.43 18.37 -5.52
N LEU A 288 -2.89 19.63 -5.65
CA LEU A 288 -4.09 20.11 -4.97
C LEU A 288 -5.34 19.30 -5.34
N ALA A 289 -5.45 18.84 -6.60
CA ALA A 289 -6.56 18.02 -7.07
C ALA A 289 -6.68 16.65 -6.36
N ILE A 290 -5.58 16.14 -5.80
CA ILE A 290 -5.53 14.87 -5.06
C ILE A 290 -5.30 15.07 -3.55
N THR A 291 -5.36 16.31 -3.08
CA THR A 291 -5.28 16.66 -1.66
C THR A 291 -6.65 16.55 -1.00
N ASP A 292 -6.69 16.13 0.27
CA ASP A 292 -7.90 16.13 1.09
C ASP A 292 -8.48 17.55 1.25
N SER A 293 -9.80 17.68 1.04
CA SER A 293 -10.49 18.97 1.01
C SER A 293 -10.29 19.82 2.26
N ARG A 294 -10.06 19.19 3.42
CA ARG A 294 -9.82 19.90 4.69
C ARG A 294 -8.53 20.73 4.68
N PHE A 295 -7.57 20.40 3.82
CA PHE A 295 -6.25 21.05 3.76
C PHE A 295 -5.99 21.81 2.45
N GLN A 296 -6.84 21.62 1.44
CA GLN A 296 -6.73 22.25 0.13
C GLN A 296 -6.66 23.78 0.20
N GLY A 297 -7.49 24.41 1.04
CA GLY A 297 -7.56 25.88 1.16
C GLY A 297 -6.25 26.49 1.66
N ASP A 298 -5.72 25.97 2.78
CA ASP A 298 -4.48 26.46 3.40
C ASP A 298 -3.26 26.23 2.49
N LEU A 299 -3.21 25.11 1.79
CA LEU A 299 -2.14 24.79 0.85
C LEU A 299 -2.19 25.68 -0.40
N LEU A 300 -3.39 25.97 -0.92
CA LEU A 300 -3.56 26.93 -2.01
C LEU A 300 -3.14 28.35 -1.58
N ALA A 301 -3.47 28.77 -0.36
CA ALA A 301 -3.08 30.07 0.17
C ALA A 301 -1.55 30.21 0.23
N GLN A 302 -0.85 29.18 0.72
CA GLN A 302 0.62 29.12 0.73
C GLN A 302 1.20 29.21 -0.69
N ALA A 303 0.65 28.45 -1.65
CA ALA A 303 1.10 28.50 -3.03
C ALA A 303 0.91 29.88 -3.70
N LYS A 304 -0.21 30.57 -3.40
CA LYS A 304 -0.49 31.93 -3.88
C LYS A 304 0.47 32.95 -3.24
N ALA A 305 0.71 32.83 -1.94
CA ALA A 305 1.63 33.71 -1.20
C ALA A 305 3.06 33.60 -1.75
N ALA A 306 3.49 32.39 -2.12
CA ALA A 306 4.78 32.14 -2.74
C ALA A 306 4.86 32.50 -4.24
N GLY A 307 3.79 33.01 -4.84
CA GLY A 307 3.75 33.36 -6.27
C GLY A 307 3.88 32.17 -7.22
N LYS A 308 3.66 30.93 -6.74
CA LYS A 308 3.81 29.71 -7.54
C LYS A 308 2.54 29.27 -8.27
N ILE A 309 1.41 29.92 -8.00
CA ILE A 309 0.15 29.74 -8.73
C ILE A 309 -0.58 31.08 -8.83
N LYS A 310 -1.35 31.28 -9.91
CA LYS A 310 -2.07 32.54 -10.17
C LYS A 310 -3.04 32.88 -9.03
N LYS A 311 -3.10 34.15 -8.61
CA LYS A 311 -3.99 34.60 -7.52
C LYS A 311 -5.47 34.33 -7.80
N CYS A 312 -5.90 34.44 -9.06
CA CYS A 312 -7.27 34.15 -9.51
C CYS A 312 -7.57 32.66 -9.67
N TRP A 313 -6.56 31.79 -9.67
CA TRP A 313 -6.80 30.36 -9.80
C TRP A 313 -7.54 29.83 -8.57
N THR A 314 -8.49 28.93 -8.82
CA THR A 314 -9.25 28.25 -7.78
C THR A 314 -9.30 26.75 -8.09
N ILE A 315 -9.41 25.94 -7.05
CA ILE A 315 -9.54 24.49 -7.21
C ILE A 315 -10.86 24.21 -7.94
N PRO A 316 -10.88 23.41 -9.02
CA PRO A 316 -12.10 23.05 -9.72
C PRO A 316 -13.16 22.43 -8.77
N PRO A 317 -14.46 22.76 -8.91
CA PRO A 317 -15.52 22.29 -8.00
C PRO A 317 -15.55 20.76 -7.80
N GLU A 318 -15.32 20.00 -8.87
CA GLU A 318 -15.29 18.54 -8.87
C GLU A 318 -14.14 17.96 -8.02
N GLN A 319 -13.10 18.74 -7.74
CA GLN A 319 -11.94 18.37 -6.92
C GLN A 319 -12.07 18.85 -5.47
N ARG A 320 -13.17 19.52 -5.10
CA ARG A 320 -13.39 20.04 -3.74
C ARG A 320 -14.11 19.06 -2.80
N ASN A 321 -14.47 17.86 -3.28
CA ASN A 321 -15.12 16.81 -2.49
C ASN A 321 -14.19 15.60 -2.21
N ASN A 322 -12.91 15.89 -1.96
CA ASN A 322 -11.91 14.92 -1.56
C ASN A 322 -12.00 14.64 -0.05
N THR A 323 -12.97 13.81 0.33
CA THR A 323 -13.23 13.46 1.74
C THR A 323 -13.22 11.94 1.97
N PRO A 324 -12.85 11.47 3.19
CA PRO A 324 -12.89 10.05 3.50
C PRO A 324 -14.30 9.44 3.41
N ASP A 325 -15.34 10.23 3.72
CA ASP A 325 -16.73 9.78 3.65
C ASP A 325 -17.16 9.53 2.21
N ARG A 326 -16.73 10.37 1.27
CA ARG A 326 -16.96 10.16 -0.17
C ARG A 326 -16.30 8.87 -0.67
N ILE A 327 -15.08 8.55 -0.22
CA ILE A 327 -14.43 7.27 -0.55
C ILE A 327 -15.21 6.09 0.06
N ARG A 328 -15.70 6.24 1.28
CA ARG A 328 -16.53 5.22 1.94
C ARG A 328 -17.83 4.99 1.18
N GLU A 329 -18.57 6.04 0.85
CA GLU A 329 -19.83 5.96 0.09
C GLU A 329 -19.64 5.22 -1.23
N VAL A 330 -18.53 5.50 -1.93
CA VAL A 330 -18.24 4.89 -3.24
C VAL A 330 -17.83 3.42 -3.13
N LEU A 331 -16.96 3.06 -2.17
CA LEU A 331 -16.30 1.76 -2.13
C LEU A 331 -16.87 0.77 -1.11
N GLN A 332 -17.57 1.24 -0.07
CA GLN A 332 -18.15 0.35 0.95
C GLN A 332 -19.12 -0.68 0.35
N PRO A 333 -20.01 -0.35 -0.61
CA PRO A 333 -20.88 -1.36 -1.23
C PRO A 333 -20.11 -2.49 -1.92
N ALA A 334 -18.97 -2.17 -2.56
CA ALA A 334 -18.12 -3.16 -3.21
C ALA A 334 -17.33 -4.01 -2.20
N ARG A 335 -16.94 -3.42 -1.07
CA ARG A 335 -16.36 -4.14 0.06
C ARG A 335 -17.36 -5.12 0.68
N ASP A 336 -18.60 -4.68 0.89
CA ASP A 336 -19.66 -5.52 1.46
C ASP A 336 -20.03 -6.67 0.51
N ALA A 337 -19.92 -6.45 -0.80
CA ALA A 337 -20.05 -7.48 -1.83
C ALA A 337 -18.82 -8.40 -1.97
N GLY A 338 -17.77 -8.22 -1.16
CA GLY A 338 -16.57 -9.07 -1.19
C GLY A 338 -15.54 -8.74 -2.28
N LEU A 339 -15.74 -7.71 -3.09
CA LEU A 339 -14.83 -7.33 -4.18
C LEU A 339 -13.55 -6.64 -3.68
N LEU A 340 -13.63 -5.98 -2.51
CA LEU A 340 -12.53 -5.21 -1.92
C LEU A 340 -12.22 -5.71 -0.49
N PRO A 341 -11.79 -6.97 -0.32
CA PRO A 341 -11.59 -7.58 0.98
C PRO A 341 -10.49 -6.86 1.80
N LYS A 342 -10.55 -6.98 3.13
CA LYS A 342 -9.54 -6.42 4.04
C LYS A 342 -8.20 -7.16 3.94
N PHE A 343 -8.22 -8.46 3.65
CA PHE A 343 -7.03 -9.31 3.52
C PHE A 343 -7.10 -10.12 2.22
N PRO A 344 -6.90 -9.49 1.04
CA PRO A 344 -7.10 -10.15 -0.26
C PRO A 344 -6.24 -11.40 -0.46
N PHE A 345 -5.08 -11.47 0.21
CA PHE A 345 -4.08 -12.53 -0.01
C PHE A 345 -3.64 -13.23 1.27
N GLY A 346 -4.58 -13.41 2.20
CA GLY A 346 -4.36 -14.09 3.48
C GLY A 346 -3.85 -13.15 4.58
N THR A 347 -3.69 -13.71 5.78
CA THR A 347 -3.18 -13.03 6.96
C THR A 347 -2.75 -14.05 8.01
N ASP A 348 -1.80 -13.69 8.85
CA ASP A 348 -1.39 -14.50 10.01
C ASP A 348 -2.35 -14.31 11.21
N PHE A 349 -3.29 -13.37 11.12
CA PHE A 349 -4.30 -13.15 12.16
C PHE A 349 -5.39 -14.20 12.10
N THR A 350 -5.64 -14.86 13.24
CA THR A 350 -6.83 -15.70 13.44
C THR A 350 -8.12 -14.91 13.26
N GLU A 351 -9.24 -15.57 13.01
CA GLU A 351 -10.55 -14.90 12.90
C GLU A 351 -10.88 -14.04 14.14
N THR A 352 -10.52 -14.54 15.33
CA THR A 352 -10.65 -13.81 16.61
C THR A 352 -9.79 -12.54 16.63
N GLU A 353 -8.54 -12.62 16.17
CA GLU A 353 -7.66 -11.45 16.11
C GLU A 353 -8.16 -10.42 15.09
N GLN A 354 -8.62 -10.87 13.92
CA GLN A 354 -9.23 -9.99 12.92
C GLN A 354 -10.48 -9.28 13.47
N TYR A 355 -11.28 -9.96 14.29
CA TYR A 355 -12.43 -9.38 14.99
C TYR A 355 -12.03 -8.37 16.07
N LEU A 356 -10.93 -8.63 16.79
CA LEU A 356 -10.39 -7.75 17.83
C LEU A 356 -9.75 -6.47 17.29
N MET A 357 -9.09 -6.53 16.13
CA MET A 357 -8.28 -5.43 15.59
C MET A 357 -8.99 -4.05 15.57
N PRO A 358 -10.24 -3.91 15.06
CA PRO A 358 -10.93 -2.61 15.06
C PRO A 358 -11.18 -2.07 16.47
N ALA A 359 -11.46 -2.94 17.44
CA ALA A 359 -11.67 -2.54 18.83
C ALA A 359 -10.37 -2.05 19.48
N LEU A 360 -9.25 -2.73 19.22
CA LEU A 360 -7.94 -2.30 19.68
C LEU A 360 -7.53 -0.94 19.09
N GLU A 361 -7.89 -0.68 17.84
CA GLU A 361 -7.63 0.62 17.19
C GLU A 361 -8.47 1.74 17.83
N ILE A 362 -9.75 1.50 18.14
CA ILE A 362 -10.60 2.44 18.90
C ILE A 362 -9.98 2.74 20.27
N LEU A 363 -9.52 1.70 20.98
CA LEU A 363 -8.87 1.86 22.28
C LEU A 363 -7.60 2.70 22.18
N LYS A 364 -6.75 2.41 21.20
CA LYS A 364 -5.53 3.18 20.94
C LYS A 364 -5.84 4.64 20.66
N GLN A 365 -6.79 4.93 19.78
CA GLN A 365 -7.20 6.30 19.47
C GLN A 365 -7.73 7.04 20.70
N LYS A 366 -8.59 6.39 21.49
CA LYS A 366 -9.18 6.99 22.70
C LYS A 366 -8.21 7.07 23.87
N SER A 367 -7.13 6.29 23.86
CA SER A 367 -6.12 6.26 24.94
C SER A 367 -5.46 7.62 25.19
N HIS A 368 -5.46 8.50 24.18
CA HIS A 368 -4.93 9.85 24.28
C HIS A 368 -5.85 10.84 25.03
N SER A 369 -7.08 10.44 25.40
CA SER A 369 -8.03 11.30 26.11
C SER A 369 -8.67 10.59 27.30
N LYS A 370 -8.37 11.08 28.51
CA LYS A 370 -8.95 10.55 29.76
C LYS A 370 -10.48 10.58 29.74
N LYS A 371 -11.08 11.62 29.18
CA LYS A 371 -12.54 11.75 29.01
C LYS A 371 -13.10 10.70 28.05
N ALA A 372 -12.42 10.46 26.93
CA ALA A 372 -12.85 9.45 25.96
C ALA A 372 -12.78 8.03 26.54
N LEU A 373 -11.72 7.72 27.30
CA LEU A 373 -11.60 6.46 28.03
C LEU A 373 -12.69 6.29 29.10
N ALA A 374 -12.95 7.31 29.91
CA ALA A 374 -13.99 7.25 30.93
C ALA A 374 -15.39 6.99 30.33
N ASN A 375 -15.72 7.68 29.25
CA ASN A 375 -16.98 7.45 28.52
C ASN A 375 -17.07 6.03 27.96
N LEU A 376 -15.98 5.51 27.40
CA LEU A 376 -15.93 4.16 26.87
C LEU A 376 -16.08 3.11 28.00
N PHE A 377 -15.45 3.34 29.15
CA PHE A 377 -15.58 2.49 30.33
C PHE A 377 -17.03 2.43 30.84
N ILE A 378 -17.71 3.59 30.94
CA ILE A 378 -19.12 3.66 31.32
C ILE A 378 -20.00 2.85 30.36
N LYS A 379 -19.80 2.98 29.03
CA LYS A 379 -20.50 2.13 28.05
C LYS A 379 -20.24 0.65 28.27
N GLY A 380 -19.02 0.28 28.68
CA GLY A 380 -18.63 -1.09 28.97
C GLY A 380 -19.32 -1.67 30.20
N LEU A 381 -19.61 -0.85 31.21
CA LEU A 381 -20.39 -1.26 32.39
C LEU A 381 -21.86 -1.58 32.03
N LEU A 382 -22.41 -0.89 31.03
CA LEU A 382 -23.79 -1.09 30.55
C LEU A 382 -23.96 -2.34 29.65
N SER A 383 -22.87 -3.06 29.37
CA SER A 383 -22.88 -4.27 28.55
C SER A 383 -23.42 -5.47 29.36
N ALA A 384 -24.70 -5.80 29.17
CA ALA A 384 -25.41 -6.78 30.01
C ALA A 384 -25.12 -8.26 29.69
N SER A 385 -24.93 -8.64 28.41
CA SER A 385 -24.59 -10.01 28.01
C SER A 385 -23.42 -10.05 27.04
N LEU A 386 -22.59 -11.09 27.18
CA LEU A 386 -21.49 -11.41 26.28
C LEU A 386 -22.01 -12.34 25.19
N SER A 387 -21.74 -12.00 23.94
CA SER A 387 -21.83 -12.95 22.83
C SER A 387 -20.65 -13.92 22.88
N LEU A 388 -20.81 -15.10 22.26
CA LEU A 388 -19.75 -16.10 22.15
C LEU A 388 -18.46 -15.52 21.54
N VAL A 389 -18.58 -14.64 20.54
CA VAL A 389 -17.43 -14.00 19.88
C VAL A 389 -16.72 -13.04 20.83
N GLU A 390 -17.46 -12.30 21.67
CA GLU A 390 -16.87 -11.43 22.69
C GLU A 390 -16.17 -12.25 23.78
N GLU A 391 -16.71 -13.40 24.20
CA GLU A 391 -16.04 -14.28 25.16
C GLU A 391 -14.72 -14.83 24.62
N VAL A 392 -14.71 -15.35 23.39
CA VAL A 392 -13.50 -15.85 22.73
C VAL A 392 -12.48 -14.72 22.55
N SER A 393 -12.94 -13.51 22.25
CA SER A 393 -12.09 -12.32 22.15
C SER A 393 -11.46 -11.94 23.50
N LEU A 394 -12.24 -11.97 24.59
CA LEU A 394 -11.73 -11.74 25.94
C LEU A 394 -10.74 -12.84 26.36
N GLU A 395 -10.99 -14.09 26.00
CA GLU A 395 -10.10 -15.21 26.27
C GLU A 395 -8.76 -15.03 25.56
N ARG A 396 -8.78 -14.68 24.27
CA ARG A 396 -7.57 -14.36 23.50
C ARG A 396 -6.75 -13.22 24.13
N MET A 397 -7.42 -12.22 24.70
CA MET A 397 -6.79 -11.09 25.38
C MET A 397 -6.45 -11.35 26.86
N LYS A 398 -6.71 -12.57 27.38
CA LYS A 398 -6.55 -12.92 28.80
C LYS A 398 -7.37 -12.03 29.76
N LEU A 399 -8.55 -11.60 29.33
CA LEU A 399 -9.47 -10.72 30.06
C LEU A 399 -10.84 -11.35 30.34
N LYS A 400 -11.04 -12.65 30.08
CA LYS A 400 -12.33 -13.33 30.33
C LYS A 400 -12.68 -13.39 31.82
N ASN A 401 -11.71 -13.74 32.66
CA ASN A 401 -11.86 -13.84 34.12
C ASN A 401 -10.88 -12.86 34.81
N PRO A 402 -11.20 -11.56 34.89
CA PRO A 402 -10.32 -10.57 35.49
C PRO A 402 -10.16 -10.83 36.99
N THR A 403 -8.93 -10.92 37.46
CA THR A 403 -8.56 -11.14 38.87
C THR A 403 -8.20 -9.85 39.59
N THR A 404 -7.87 -8.79 38.84
CA THR A 404 -7.51 -7.48 39.38
C THR A 404 -8.48 -6.38 38.93
N LEU A 405 -8.57 -5.28 39.70
CA LEU A 405 -9.34 -4.08 39.31
C LEU A 405 -8.86 -3.49 37.98
N LYS A 406 -7.56 -3.61 37.68
CA LYS A 406 -6.97 -3.16 36.42
C LYS A 406 -7.46 -4.00 35.23
N GLU A 407 -7.45 -5.32 35.37
CA GLU A 407 -7.97 -6.25 34.36
C GLU A 407 -9.47 -6.06 34.15
N TYR A 408 -10.23 -5.84 35.23
CA TYR A 408 -11.65 -5.50 35.13
C TYR A 408 -11.85 -4.20 34.33
N GLY A 409 -11.04 -3.18 34.62
CA GLY A 409 -10.97 -1.93 33.86
C GLY A 409 -10.79 -2.17 32.35
N TYR A 410 -9.75 -2.93 31.99
CA TYR A 410 -9.45 -3.25 30.59
C TYR A 410 -10.52 -4.11 29.92
N GLN A 411 -11.11 -5.07 30.64
CA GLN A 411 -12.21 -5.89 30.13
C GLN A 411 -13.38 -4.99 29.70
N LYS A 412 -13.82 -4.05 30.56
CA LYS A 412 -14.95 -3.16 30.25
C LYS A 412 -14.63 -2.22 29.08
N LEU A 413 -13.42 -1.67 29.04
CA LEU A 413 -12.97 -0.86 27.90
C LEU A 413 -12.99 -1.65 26.60
N LEU A 414 -12.47 -2.89 26.60
CA LEU A 414 -12.43 -3.75 25.43
C LEU A 414 -13.83 -4.15 24.94
N LEU A 415 -14.73 -4.53 25.85
CA LEU A 415 -16.10 -4.86 25.48
C LEU A 415 -16.84 -3.68 24.85
N ALA A 416 -16.70 -2.49 25.43
CA ALA A 416 -17.27 -1.28 24.84
C ALA A 416 -16.69 -0.99 23.46
N ALA A 417 -15.38 -1.17 23.28
CA ALA A 417 -14.72 -0.98 21.99
C ALA A 417 -15.16 -2.02 20.95
N LEU A 418 -15.36 -3.28 21.33
CA LEU A 418 -15.88 -4.33 20.45
C LEU A 418 -17.29 -4.01 19.97
N LYS A 419 -18.17 -3.59 20.89
CA LYS A 419 -19.53 -3.17 20.54
C LYS A 419 -19.56 -1.94 19.64
N GLU A 420 -18.68 -0.97 19.90
CA GLU A 420 -18.58 0.23 19.06
C GLU A 420 -18.00 -0.09 17.66
N ALA A 421 -17.01 -0.97 17.59
CA ALA A 421 -16.37 -1.40 16.35
C ALA A 421 -17.32 -2.14 15.39
N HIS A 422 -18.24 -2.94 15.93
CA HIS A 422 -19.11 -3.83 15.17
C HIS A 422 -20.58 -3.42 15.21
N ALA A 423 -20.89 -2.23 15.76
CA ALA A 423 -22.21 -1.64 15.65
C ALA A 423 -22.53 -1.37 14.17
N ARG A 424 -23.68 -1.86 13.69
CA ARG A 424 -24.19 -1.47 12.37
C ARG A 424 -24.36 0.05 12.35
N PRO A 425 -23.90 0.76 11.30
CA PRO A 425 -24.22 2.17 11.15
C PRO A 425 -25.75 2.33 11.16
N ARG A 426 -26.23 3.29 11.96
CA ARG A 426 -27.64 3.68 11.98
C ARG A 426 -28.02 4.43 10.73
#